data_AF-A0A8S4BCS7-F1
#
_entry.id   AF-A0A8S4BCS7-F1
#
_cell.length_a   1.000
_cell.length_b   1.000
_cell.length_c   1.000
_cell.angle_alpha   90.00
_cell.angle_beta   90.00
_cell.angle_gamma   90.00
#
_symmetry.space_group_name_H-M   'P 1'
#
loop_
_entity.id
_entity.type
_entity.pdbx_description
1 polymer ?
#
loop_
_entity_poly.entity_id
_entity_poly.type
_entity_poly.pdbx_seq_one_letter_code
_entity_poly.pdbx_strand_id
1 'polypeptide(L)'
;MGLWALAGGLNNLWSGNITAHQMNDALQAARLERSDTIRCIKSCQPNDIACVLDPTHSVSHTFISLPTFREFARPEEIVFLRTTVPAYGSYHLGTYDVKFDILEGNVENSFDIFKRVENGVYVGVVRQVKPVIGPMETVLKLSMRNLSAQGDSGQNIVNVHVFVSEFWF
;
A
#
# COMPACT_ATOMS: atom_id res chain seq x y z
N MET A 1 -42.67 43.39 17.62
CA MET A 1 -43.53 42.20 17.77
C MET A 1 -43.06 41.19 16.73
N GLY A 2 -42.50 40.01 17.01
CA GLY A 2 -42.16 39.34 18.25
C GLY A 2 -41.02 38.35 18.02
N LEU A 3 -40.35 37.98 19.12
CA LEU A 3 -39.39 36.89 19.24
C LEU A 3 -40.03 35.53 18.90
N TRP A 4 -39.24 34.66 18.25
CA TRP A 4 -39.07 33.27 18.66
C TRP A 4 -37.56 32.95 18.69
N ALA A 5 -37.19 32.13 19.65
CA ALA A 5 -35.84 31.97 20.18
C ALA A 5 -35.33 30.53 19.98
N LEU A 6 -33.99 30.39 19.97
CA LEU A 6 -33.17 29.21 20.33
C LEU A 6 -33.29 27.97 19.40
N ALA A 7 -32.28 27.14 19.13
CA ALA A 7 -30.83 27.09 19.34
C ALA A 7 -30.37 25.81 18.59
N GLY A 8 -29.11 25.70 18.15
CA GLY A 8 -28.65 24.41 17.61
C GLY A 8 -27.32 24.40 16.84
N GLY A 9 -26.23 24.75 17.52
CA GLY A 9 -24.86 24.28 17.30
C GLY A 9 -24.38 23.84 15.91
N LEU A 10 -23.64 24.73 15.24
CA LEU A 10 -22.70 24.38 14.15
C LEU A 10 -21.25 24.77 14.48
N ASN A 11 -20.97 25.02 15.76
CA ASN A 11 -19.61 25.18 16.26
C ASN A 11 -19.25 23.89 16.98
N ASN A 12 -18.41 23.05 16.37
CA ASN A 12 -17.41 22.18 17.04
C ASN A 12 -16.87 21.14 16.05
N LEU A 13 -15.98 21.55 15.14
CA LEU A 13 -14.98 20.65 14.55
C LEU A 13 -13.83 21.42 13.86
N TRP A 14 -13.41 22.53 14.48
CA TRP A 14 -12.11 23.15 14.21
C TRP A 14 -11.52 23.61 15.54
N SER A 15 -11.12 22.65 16.36
CA SER A 15 -10.32 22.91 17.56
C SER A 15 -9.28 21.81 17.71
N GLY A 16 -8.38 21.78 16.73
CA GLY A 16 -7.05 21.25 16.90
C GLY A 16 -6.11 22.26 16.25
N ASN A 17 -5.38 23.02 17.06
CA ASN A 17 -4.24 23.79 16.55
C ASN A 17 -3.23 22.77 16.03
N ILE A 18 -3.25 22.50 14.72
CA ILE A 18 -2.18 21.73 14.08
C ILE A 18 -0.95 22.61 14.18
N THR A 19 -0.04 22.25 15.08
CA THR A 19 1.23 22.96 15.21
C THR A 19 2.01 22.85 13.90
N ALA A 20 2.80 23.87 13.55
CA ALA A 20 3.66 23.81 12.36
C ALA A 20 4.56 22.57 12.35
N HIS A 21 4.88 22.01 13.53
CA HIS A 21 5.56 20.73 13.69
C HIS A 21 4.72 19.56 13.15
N GLN A 22 3.45 19.43 13.56
CA GLN A 22 2.54 18.38 13.05
C GLN A 22 2.28 18.49 11.55
N MET A 23 2.25 19.71 10.99
CA MET A 23 2.13 19.92 9.55
C MET A 23 3.43 19.56 8.81
N ASN A 24 4.60 19.84 9.40
CA ASN A 24 5.89 19.39 8.89
C ASN A 24 6.06 17.87 8.99
N ASP A 25 5.57 17.23 10.04
CA ASP A 25 5.62 15.78 10.20
C ASP A 25 4.70 15.09 9.17
N ALA A 26 3.50 15.63 8.93
CA ALA A 26 2.61 15.15 7.88
C ALA A 26 3.18 15.40 6.47
N LEU A 27 3.84 16.54 6.25
CA LEU A 27 4.52 16.86 5.00
C LEU A 27 5.78 16.01 4.79
N GLN A 28 6.55 15.71 5.83
CA GLN A 28 7.70 14.81 5.79
C GLN A 28 7.26 13.38 5.57
N ALA A 29 6.21 12.89 6.23
CA ALA A 29 5.61 11.58 5.94
C ALA A 29 5.15 11.51 4.48
N ALA A 30 4.43 12.52 3.99
CA ALA A 30 3.99 12.59 2.59
C ALA A 30 5.16 12.72 1.59
N ARG A 31 6.31 13.29 2.02
CA ARG A 31 7.50 13.49 1.18
C ARG A 31 8.44 12.27 1.19
N LEU A 32 8.52 11.54 2.30
CA LEU A 32 9.14 10.21 2.38
C LEU A 32 8.38 9.21 1.51
N GLU A 33 7.05 9.18 1.62
CA GLU A 33 6.17 8.39 0.73
C GLU A 33 6.36 8.73 -0.77
N ARG A 34 6.80 9.96 -1.09
CA ARG A 34 7.01 10.41 -2.48
C ARG A 34 8.43 10.14 -3.01
N SER A 35 9.41 9.88 -2.14
CA SER A 35 10.81 9.71 -2.56
C SER A 35 11.16 8.26 -2.88
N ASP A 36 10.53 7.30 -2.20
CA ASP A 36 11.00 5.90 -2.24
C ASP A 36 10.23 5.04 -3.24
N THR A 37 9.13 5.55 -3.82
CA THR A 37 8.28 4.83 -4.77
C THR A 37 8.15 5.54 -6.11
N ILE A 38 8.57 4.88 -7.19
CA ILE A 38 8.36 5.30 -8.58
C ILE A 38 7.17 4.51 -9.12
N ARG A 39 6.16 5.19 -9.70
CA ARG A 39 4.97 4.52 -10.26
C ARG A 39 4.75 4.91 -11.72
N CYS A 40 4.65 3.88 -12.57
CA CYS A 40 4.28 3.98 -13.98
C CYS A 40 2.84 3.52 -14.17
N ILE A 41 2.03 4.32 -14.87
CA ILE A 41 0.63 3.98 -15.19
C ILE A 41 0.55 3.71 -16.68
N LYS A 42 -0.12 2.62 -17.04
CA LYS A 42 -0.31 2.20 -18.43
C LYS A 42 -1.14 3.24 -19.19
N SER A 43 -0.69 3.55 -20.40
CA SER A 43 -1.41 4.38 -21.37
C SER A 43 -1.22 3.78 -22.75
N CYS A 44 -2.30 3.31 -23.36
CA CYS A 44 -2.28 2.67 -24.68
C CYS A 44 -2.73 3.63 -25.77
N GLN A 45 -2.20 3.46 -26.98
CA GLN A 45 -2.83 4.04 -28.16
C GLN A 45 -4.14 3.30 -28.45
N PRO A 46 -5.18 3.97 -28.99
CA PRO A 46 -6.48 3.33 -29.24
C PRO A 46 -6.43 2.07 -30.12
N ASN A 47 -5.45 1.99 -31.02
CA ASN A 47 -5.32 0.88 -31.98
C ASN A 47 -4.32 -0.20 -31.53
N ASP A 48 -3.64 -0.01 -30.39
CA ASP A 48 -2.74 -1.02 -29.84
C ASP A 48 -3.53 -2.00 -28.98
N ILE A 49 -4.13 -2.99 -29.64
CA ILE A 49 -4.98 -4.01 -29.01
C ILE A 49 -4.19 -4.84 -28.00
N ALA A 50 -2.91 -5.14 -28.30
CA ALA A 50 -2.05 -5.91 -27.40
C ALA A 50 -1.84 -5.14 -26.09
N CYS A 51 -1.57 -3.84 -26.17
CA CYS A 51 -1.51 -2.99 -24.99
C CYS A 51 -2.86 -3.02 -24.25
N VAL A 52 -3.99 -2.74 -24.90
CA VAL A 52 -5.31 -2.68 -24.23
C VAL A 52 -5.64 -3.97 -23.48
N LEU A 53 -5.34 -5.13 -24.06
CA LEU A 53 -5.63 -6.45 -23.48
C LEU A 53 -4.66 -6.88 -22.36
N ASP A 54 -3.50 -6.24 -22.20
CA ASP A 54 -2.59 -6.54 -21.09
C ASP A 54 -3.29 -6.24 -19.74
N PRO A 55 -3.38 -7.21 -18.80
CA PRO A 55 -4.08 -6.99 -17.54
C PRO A 55 -3.33 -6.05 -16.58
N THR A 56 -2.09 -5.69 -16.85
CA THR A 56 -1.23 -4.87 -15.98
C THR A 56 -1.53 -3.39 -16.16
N HIS A 57 -2.16 -2.76 -15.16
CA HIS A 57 -2.55 -1.35 -15.21
C HIS A 57 -1.47 -0.40 -14.73
N SER A 58 -0.64 -0.85 -13.80
CA SER A 58 0.50 -0.07 -13.33
C SER A 58 1.64 -0.95 -12.84
N VAL A 59 2.84 -0.40 -12.91
CA VAL A 59 4.05 -0.99 -12.35
C VAL A 59 4.68 0.06 -11.44
N SER A 60 4.97 -0.30 -10.19
CA SER A 60 5.68 0.56 -9.26
C SER A 60 6.94 -0.10 -8.74
N HIS A 61 7.96 0.70 -8.46
CA HIS A 61 9.21 0.29 -7.85
C HIS A 61 9.37 0.99 -6.51
N THR A 62 9.61 0.25 -5.45
CA THR A 62 9.88 0.77 -4.11
C THR A 62 11.24 0.26 -3.65
N PHE A 63 12.03 1.08 -2.97
CA PHE A 63 13.36 0.70 -2.49
C PHE A 63 13.39 0.75 -0.97
N ILE A 64 13.78 -0.35 -0.34
CA ILE A 64 13.90 -0.43 1.12
C ILE A 64 15.25 -1.02 1.51
N SER A 65 15.76 -0.58 2.66
CA SER A 65 16.93 -1.14 3.30
C SER A 65 16.53 -1.79 4.62
N LEU A 66 16.90 -3.06 4.80
CA LEU A 66 16.66 -3.85 6.00
C LEU A 66 18.00 -4.19 6.68
N PRO A 67 18.04 -4.25 8.02
CA PRO A 67 19.20 -4.79 8.72
C PRO A 67 19.28 -6.31 8.63
N THR A 68 20.45 -6.85 8.95
CA THR A 68 20.55 -8.25 9.37
C THR A 68 20.02 -8.39 10.81
N PHE A 69 18.94 -9.15 11.00
CA PHE A 69 18.41 -9.45 12.34
C PHE A 69 19.08 -10.70 12.93
N ARG A 70 19.74 -10.56 14.09
CA ARG A 70 20.24 -11.71 14.86
C ARG A 70 19.15 -12.37 15.70
N GLU A 71 18.28 -11.55 16.26
CA GLU A 71 17.17 -11.99 17.12
C GLU A 71 15.85 -11.61 16.46
N PHE A 72 15.26 -12.57 15.76
CA PHE A 72 13.98 -12.38 15.09
C PHE A 72 12.83 -12.86 15.99
N ALA A 73 12.38 -11.98 16.88
CA ALA A 73 11.37 -12.33 17.89
C ALA A 73 9.94 -12.37 17.33
N ARG A 74 9.65 -11.59 16.29
CA ARG A 74 8.33 -11.49 15.67
C ARG A 74 8.43 -11.04 14.22
N PRO A 75 7.39 -11.29 13.39
CA PRO A 75 7.30 -10.70 12.06
C PRO A 75 7.35 -9.16 12.10
N GLU A 76 8.15 -8.58 11.21
CA GLU A 76 8.30 -7.13 11.08
C GLU A 76 7.63 -6.64 9.79
N GLU A 77 6.78 -5.62 9.90
CA GLU A 77 6.07 -5.03 8.76
C GLU A 77 7.00 -4.10 7.98
N ILE A 78 7.20 -4.36 6.70
CA ILE A 78 8.23 -3.66 5.89
C ILE A 78 7.66 -2.80 4.75
N VAL A 79 6.52 -3.19 4.18
CA VAL A 79 5.88 -2.46 3.06
C VAL A 79 4.37 -2.53 3.18
N PHE A 80 3.70 -1.40 2.92
CA PHE A 80 2.24 -1.28 2.94
C PHE A 80 1.70 -0.98 1.54
N LEU A 81 0.95 -1.92 0.98
CA LEU A 81 0.28 -1.79 -0.30
C LEU A 81 -1.13 -1.23 -0.10
N ARG A 82 -1.25 0.10 -0.18
CA ARG A 82 -2.54 0.79 -0.02
C ARG A 82 -3.37 0.77 -1.29
N THR A 83 -4.67 0.47 -1.13
CA THR A 83 -5.65 0.48 -2.22
C THR A 83 -6.58 1.68 -2.08
N THR A 84 -7.28 2.01 -3.16
CA THR A 84 -8.42 2.95 -3.13
C THR A 84 -9.76 2.22 -3.04
N VAL A 85 -9.74 0.88 -2.89
CA VAL A 85 -10.95 0.06 -2.86
C VAL A 85 -11.52 0.10 -1.44
N PRO A 86 -12.76 0.57 -1.26
CA PRO A 86 -13.39 0.60 0.05
C PRO A 86 -13.61 -0.82 0.56
N ALA A 87 -13.22 -1.05 1.81
CA ALA A 87 -13.43 -2.32 2.49
C ALA A 87 -14.93 -2.55 2.73
N TYR A 88 -15.39 -3.78 2.51
CA TYR A 88 -16.77 -4.19 2.72
C TYR A 88 -17.80 -3.46 1.85
N GLY A 89 -17.37 -2.79 0.78
CA GLY A 89 -18.26 -2.15 -0.18
C GLY A 89 -19.12 -3.19 -0.90
N SER A 90 -20.44 -3.10 -0.71
CA SER A 90 -21.43 -3.78 -1.55
C SER A 90 -21.97 -2.77 -2.55
N TYR A 91 -21.67 -2.95 -3.83
CA TYR A 91 -22.44 -2.30 -4.91
C TYR A 91 -23.34 -3.36 -5.54
N HIS A 92 -24.40 -2.88 -6.20
CA HIS A 92 -25.57 -3.63 -6.69
C HIS A 92 -25.34 -4.93 -7.49
N LEU A 93 -24.09 -5.34 -7.76
CA LEU A 93 -23.72 -6.55 -8.49
C LEU A 93 -22.64 -7.44 -7.83
N GLY A 94 -22.20 -7.17 -6.59
CA GLY A 94 -21.27 -8.05 -5.86
C GLY A 94 -20.35 -7.35 -4.85
N THR A 95 -19.59 -8.15 -4.09
CA THR A 95 -18.58 -7.65 -3.15
C THR A 95 -17.27 -7.34 -3.87
N TYR A 96 -16.72 -6.13 -3.67
CA TYR A 96 -15.36 -5.83 -4.09
C TYR A 96 -14.37 -6.43 -3.11
N ASP A 97 -13.38 -7.13 -3.63
CA ASP A 97 -12.29 -7.68 -2.86
C ASP A 97 -10.95 -7.32 -3.51
N VAL A 98 -9.86 -7.38 -2.75
CA VAL A 98 -8.50 -7.17 -3.26
C VAL A 98 -7.65 -8.36 -2.84
N LYS A 99 -7.02 -8.98 -3.82
CA LYS A 99 -6.04 -10.05 -3.61
C LYS A 99 -4.64 -9.50 -3.72
N PHE A 100 -3.80 -9.94 -2.80
CA PHE A 100 -2.37 -9.66 -2.78
C PHE A 100 -1.60 -10.98 -2.90
N ASP A 101 -0.65 -11.04 -3.82
CA ASP A 101 0.17 -12.23 -4.05
C ASP A 101 1.65 -11.83 -4.14
N ILE A 102 2.54 -12.64 -3.58
CA ILE A 102 3.98 -12.59 -3.88
C ILE A 102 4.21 -13.49 -5.09
N LEU A 103 4.67 -12.91 -6.20
CA LEU A 103 4.89 -13.63 -7.44
C LEU A 103 6.29 -14.25 -7.50
N GLU A 104 7.32 -13.45 -7.20
CA GLU A 104 8.73 -13.83 -7.41
C GLU A 104 9.63 -13.14 -6.36
N GLY A 105 10.88 -13.63 -6.24
CA GLY A 105 11.94 -12.99 -5.45
C GLY A 105 11.90 -13.25 -3.94
N ASN A 106 10.96 -14.08 -3.47
CA ASN A 106 10.82 -14.43 -2.05
C ASN A 106 11.87 -15.45 -1.60
N VAL A 107 13.07 -14.96 -1.32
CA VAL A 107 14.20 -15.81 -0.94
C VAL A 107 13.91 -16.57 0.35
N GLU A 108 14.03 -17.90 0.28
CA GLU A 108 13.77 -18.84 1.37
C GLU A 108 12.38 -18.71 2.01
N ASN A 109 11.42 -18.13 1.29
CA ASN A 109 10.09 -17.77 1.82
C ASN A 109 10.21 -16.93 3.10
N SER A 110 11.11 -15.94 3.09
CA SER A 110 11.39 -15.07 4.22
C SER A 110 10.37 -13.94 4.38
N PHE A 111 9.51 -13.74 3.39
CA PHE A 111 8.47 -12.71 3.39
C PHE A 111 7.08 -13.32 3.23
N ASP A 112 6.09 -12.74 3.90
CA ASP A 112 4.68 -13.01 3.65
C ASP A 112 3.91 -11.72 3.36
N ILE A 113 2.69 -11.87 2.88
CA ILE A 113 1.75 -10.77 2.72
C ILE A 113 0.41 -11.16 3.31
N PHE A 114 -0.13 -10.29 4.17
CA PHE A 114 -1.47 -10.46 4.70
C PHE A 114 -2.31 -9.23 4.42
N LYS A 115 -3.62 -9.44 4.34
CA LYS A 115 -4.59 -8.40 4.07
C LYS A 115 -5.19 -7.90 5.36
N ARG A 116 -5.24 -6.58 5.55
CA ARG A 116 -6.01 -5.93 6.62
C ARG A 116 -6.80 -4.75 6.11
N VAL A 117 -7.60 -4.17 7.00
CA VAL A 117 -8.37 -2.94 6.73
C VAL A 117 -7.79 -1.83 7.58
N GLU A 118 -7.43 -0.72 6.94
CA GLU A 118 -7.03 0.52 7.60
C GLU A 118 -7.86 1.65 7.03
N ASN A 119 -8.42 2.51 7.90
CA ASN A 119 -9.18 3.69 7.49
C ASN A 119 -10.28 3.39 6.45
N GLY A 120 -10.90 2.21 6.54
CA GLY A 120 -11.99 1.79 5.64
C GLY A 120 -11.55 1.33 4.25
N VAL A 121 -10.26 1.13 3.99
CA VAL A 121 -9.74 0.57 2.73
C VAL A 121 -8.92 -0.70 2.96
N TYR A 122 -8.80 -1.55 1.94
CA TYR A 122 -7.92 -2.72 2.01
C TYR A 122 -6.45 -2.32 1.88
N VAL A 123 -5.61 -2.91 2.72
CA VAL A 123 -4.15 -2.75 2.73
C VAL A 123 -3.49 -4.12 2.75
N GLY A 124 -2.56 -4.35 1.82
CA GLY A 124 -1.68 -5.51 1.83
C GLY A 124 -0.43 -5.18 2.63
N VAL A 125 -0.14 -5.93 3.68
CA VAL A 125 1.02 -5.69 4.55
C VAL A 125 2.04 -6.77 4.27
N VAL A 126 3.18 -6.38 3.71
CA VAL A 126 4.32 -7.26 3.52
C VAL A 126 5.10 -7.31 4.81
N ARG A 127 5.41 -8.51 5.28
CA ARG A 127 6.25 -8.70 6.47
C ARG A 127 7.44 -9.57 6.15
N GLN A 128 8.53 -9.27 6.82
CA GLN A 128 9.56 -10.26 7.04
C GLN A 128 9.03 -11.24 8.10
N VAL A 129 9.14 -12.55 7.84
CA VAL A 129 8.72 -13.65 8.74
C VAL A 129 9.87 -14.60 9.10
N LYS A 130 11.03 -14.43 8.46
CA LYS A 130 12.28 -15.11 8.81
C LYS A 130 13.43 -14.11 8.78
N PRO A 131 14.47 -14.31 9.61
CA PRO A 131 15.69 -13.52 9.50
C PRO A 131 16.32 -13.73 8.11
N VAL A 132 16.77 -12.63 7.50
CA VAL A 132 17.56 -12.64 6.28
C VAL A 132 18.93 -12.07 6.65
N ILE A 133 19.99 -12.81 6.34
CA ILE A 133 21.36 -12.41 6.65
C ILE A 133 21.95 -11.73 5.41
N GLY A 134 22.39 -10.48 5.57
CA GLY A 134 23.09 -9.73 4.53
C GLY A 134 24.58 -10.07 4.45
N PRO A 135 25.31 -9.49 3.47
CA PRO A 135 24.82 -8.57 2.45
C PRO A 135 24.05 -9.31 1.36
N MET A 136 22.85 -8.82 1.03
CA MET A 136 21.99 -9.43 0.01
C MET A 136 21.09 -8.40 -0.66
N GLU A 137 20.81 -8.59 -1.95
CA GLU A 137 19.81 -7.83 -2.69
C GLU A 137 18.80 -8.78 -3.33
N THR A 138 17.52 -8.44 -3.27
CA THR A 138 16.44 -9.15 -4.00
C THR A 138 15.34 -8.19 -4.42
N VAL A 139 14.57 -8.58 -5.43
CA VAL A 139 13.37 -7.85 -5.86
C VAL A 139 12.14 -8.70 -5.57
N LEU A 140 11.37 -8.32 -4.55
CA LEU A 140 10.07 -8.93 -4.30
C LEU A 140 9.06 -8.38 -5.30
N LYS A 141 8.62 -9.23 -6.22
CA LYS A 141 7.60 -8.87 -7.21
C LYS A 141 6.23 -9.24 -6.66
N LEU A 142 5.42 -8.24 -6.38
CA LEU A 142 4.10 -8.37 -5.77
C LEU A 142 3.02 -8.05 -6.81
N SER A 143 1.86 -8.68 -6.66
CA SER A 143 0.66 -8.39 -7.44
C SER A 143 -0.47 -7.95 -6.52
N MET A 144 -1.12 -6.85 -6.89
CA MET A 144 -2.36 -6.36 -6.27
C MET A 144 -3.47 -6.43 -7.33
N ARG A 145 -4.51 -7.21 -7.05
CA ARG A 145 -5.59 -7.49 -7.98
C ARG A 145 -6.94 -7.18 -7.37
N ASN A 146 -7.73 -6.41 -8.10
CA ASN A 146 -9.07 -6.05 -7.69
C ASN A 146 -10.04 -7.12 -8.22
N LEU A 147 -10.63 -7.86 -7.30
CA LEU A 147 -11.60 -8.89 -7.59
C LEU A 147 -13.00 -8.27 -7.66
N SER A 148 -13.72 -8.55 -8.74
CA SER A 148 -15.13 -8.21 -8.90
C SER A 148 -15.93 -9.47 -9.19
N ALA A 149 -17.25 -9.43 -8.98
CA ALA A 149 -18.14 -10.54 -9.31
C ALA A 149 -18.14 -10.94 -10.81
N GLN A 150 -17.70 -10.04 -11.68
CA GLN A 150 -17.56 -10.29 -13.12
C GLN A 150 -16.17 -10.80 -13.52
N GLY A 151 -15.26 -10.98 -12.56
CA GLY A 151 -13.88 -11.42 -12.78
C GLY A 151 -12.83 -10.45 -12.26
N ASP A 152 -11.57 -10.77 -12.54
CA ASP A 152 -10.39 -10.00 -12.14
C ASP A 152 -10.27 -8.73 -13.00
N SER A 153 -10.26 -7.56 -12.37
CA SER A 153 -10.28 -6.26 -13.07
C SER A 153 -8.90 -5.77 -13.54
N GLY A 154 -7.90 -6.66 -13.52
CA GLY A 154 -6.51 -6.41 -13.85
C GLY A 154 -5.63 -6.29 -12.60
N GLN A 155 -4.34 -6.08 -12.82
CA GLN A 155 -3.32 -6.13 -11.77
C GLN A 155 -2.43 -4.88 -11.73
N ASN A 156 -2.00 -4.54 -10.53
CA ASN A 156 -0.89 -3.62 -10.30
C ASN A 156 0.30 -4.44 -9.83
N ILE A 157 1.43 -4.29 -10.53
CA ILE A 157 2.68 -4.95 -10.15
C ILE A 157 3.50 -3.99 -9.29
N VAL A 158 4.00 -4.48 -8.16
CA VAL A 158 4.84 -3.72 -7.25
C VAL A 158 6.16 -4.47 -7.08
N ASN A 159 7.24 -3.88 -7.56
CA ASN A 159 8.60 -4.39 -7.40
C ASN A 159 9.23 -3.71 -6.19
N VAL A 160 9.39 -4.45 -5.10
CA VAL A 160 10.09 -3.97 -3.90
C VAL A 160 11.54 -4.43 -4.00
N HIS A 161 12.45 -3.50 -4.23
CA HIS A 161 13.88 -3.71 -4.17
C HIS A 161 14.29 -3.70 -2.70
N VAL A 162 14.73 -4.86 -2.21
CA VAL A 162 15.13 -5.08 -0.83
C VAL A 162 16.64 -5.23 -0.78
N PHE A 163 17.30 -4.29 -0.10
CA PHE A 163 18.70 -4.41 0.25
C PHE A 163 18.81 -4.80 1.73
N VAL A 164 19.47 -5.93 2.01
CA VAL A 164 19.76 -6.38 3.38
C VAL A 164 21.22 -6.08 3.67
N SER A 165 21.46 -5.24 4.67
CA SER A 165 22.79 -4.81 5.09
C SER A 165 23.58 -5.96 5.74
N GLU A 166 24.91 -5.99 5.54
CA GLU A 166 25.82 -6.85 6.31
C GLU A 166 25.86 -6.48 7.81
N PHE A 167 25.46 -5.25 8.15
CA PHE A 167 25.42 -4.78 9.52
C PHE A 167 24.13 -5.22 10.22
N TRP A 168 24.27 -5.52 11.50
CA TRP A 168 23.20 -5.88 12.41
C TRP A 168 23.16 -4.86 13.55
N PHE A 169 21.97 -4.60 14.10
CA PHE A 169 21.76 -3.73 15.25
C PHE A 169 20.85 -4.38 16.29
#